data_AF-A0A7R9SWS9-F1
#
_entry.id   AF-A0A7R9SWS9-F1
#
_cell.length_a   1.000
_cell.length_b   1.000
_cell.length_c   1.000
_cell.angle_alpha   90.00
_cell.angle_beta   90.00
_cell.angle_gamma   90.00
#
_symmetry.space_group_name_H-M   'P 1'
#
loop_
_entity.id
_entity.type
_entity.pdbx_description
1 polymer ?
#
loop_
_entity_poly.entity_id
_entity_poly.type
_entity_poly.pdbx_seq_one_letter_code
_entity_poly.pdbx_strand_id
1 'polypeptide(L)'
;EHENSLRTVSEDAETEVRNFKKSIIKYYLSKGYAGALFIETALLRGSGGGGGAGAAMTGLGDASKLLGRHGVLDAVPLPSAIEGDDGALDLVEALMTRFRLEFTNAESEWAQNRKHACVDVVKGGGLRHVIPPNFAYVHVEANASKGGLLHVVEDVEEWPQSFALEVYGGVCGHDPNRWHAHATAERRAAARGAPPTQALLATAANLRSSFSRFDWVEATKES
;
A
#
# COMPACT_ATOMS: atom_id res chain seq x y z
N GLU A 1 -2.05 8.41 -16.57
CA GLU A 1 -3.08 7.41 -16.89
C GLU A 1 -3.97 7.22 -15.67
N HIS A 2 -5.28 6.97 -15.85
CA HIS A 2 -6.16 6.62 -14.75
C HIS A 2 -6.19 5.10 -14.60
N GLU A 3 -5.43 4.61 -13.64
CA GLU A 3 -5.40 3.20 -13.27
C GLU A 3 -5.79 3.05 -11.82
N ASN A 4 -6.59 2.04 -11.51
CA ASN A 4 -7.17 1.86 -10.17
C ASN A 4 -6.28 0.99 -9.27
N SER A 5 -5.37 0.21 -9.86
CA SER A 5 -4.47 -0.68 -9.13
C SER A 5 -3.26 -1.09 -9.96
N LEU A 6 -2.17 -1.48 -9.31
CA LEU A 6 -1.01 -2.12 -9.92
C LEU A 6 -1.37 -3.46 -10.58
N ARG A 7 -2.51 -4.05 -10.24
CA ARG A 7 -2.99 -5.25 -10.92
C ARG A 7 -3.43 -4.99 -12.36
N THR A 8 -3.84 -3.76 -12.69
CA THR A 8 -4.41 -3.40 -14.01
C THR A 8 -3.47 -2.64 -14.93
N VAL A 9 -2.36 -2.10 -14.40
CA VAL A 9 -1.35 -1.39 -15.22
C VAL A 9 -0.73 -2.29 -16.29
N SER A 10 -0.11 -1.72 -17.32
CA SER A 10 0.63 -2.44 -18.36
C SER A 10 1.93 -3.08 -17.86
N GLU A 11 2.56 -3.95 -18.65
CA GLU A 11 3.88 -4.52 -18.30
C GLU A 11 5.00 -3.47 -18.25
N ASP A 12 4.93 -2.47 -19.14
CA ASP A 12 5.86 -1.34 -19.15
C ASP A 12 5.72 -0.51 -17.87
N ALA A 13 4.48 -0.14 -17.52
CA ALA A 13 4.20 0.60 -16.29
C ALA A 13 4.61 -0.19 -15.03
N GLU A 14 4.41 -1.51 -15.01
CA GLU A 14 4.89 -2.35 -13.90
C GLU A 14 6.43 -2.30 -13.79
N THR A 15 7.13 -2.28 -14.91
CA THR A 15 8.59 -2.20 -14.94
C THR A 15 9.08 -0.85 -14.42
N GLU A 16 8.42 0.25 -14.80
CA GLU A 16 8.69 1.58 -14.26
C GLU A 16 8.46 1.64 -12.75
N VAL A 17 7.32 1.12 -12.27
CA VAL A 17 7.00 1.05 -10.84
C VAL A 17 8.07 0.26 -10.08
N ARG A 18 8.51 -0.88 -10.63
CA ARG A 18 9.58 -1.70 -10.03
C ARG A 18 10.91 -0.97 -9.98
N ASN A 19 11.27 -0.20 -11.00
CA ASN A 19 12.48 0.63 -10.99
C ASN A 19 12.37 1.74 -9.95
N PHE A 20 11.21 2.39 -9.85
CA PHE A 20 10.95 3.41 -8.84
C PHE A 20 11.01 2.85 -7.41
N LYS A 21 10.45 1.65 -7.16
CA LYS A 21 10.58 0.96 -5.86
C LYS A 21 12.05 0.76 -5.48
N LYS A 22 12.91 0.34 -6.41
CA LYS A 22 14.36 0.19 -6.17
C LYS A 22 15.03 1.52 -5.78
N SER A 23 14.66 2.62 -6.43
CA SER A 23 15.13 3.96 -6.07
C SER A 23 14.75 4.37 -4.66
N ILE A 24 13.50 4.15 -4.27
CA ILE A 24 13.00 4.43 -2.91
C ILE A 24 13.74 3.60 -1.86
N ILE A 25 13.97 2.31 -2.12
CA ILE A 25 14.74 1.44 -1.23
C ILE A 25 16.16 1.99 -1.05
N LYS A 26 16.87 2.30 -2.15
CA LYS A 26 18.22 2.87 -2.09
C LYS A 26 18.26 4.18 -1.30
N TYR A 27 17.26 5.04 -1.52
CA TYR A 27 17.12 6.29 -0.78
C TYR A 27 16.99 6.04 0.73
N TYR A 28 16.07 5.18 1.17
CA TYR A 28 15.89 4.91 2.60
C TYR A 28 17.09 4.21 3.23
N LEU A 29 17.72 3.27 2.53
CA LEU A 29 19.00 2.67 2.98
C LEU A 29 20.07 3.75 3.21
N SER A 30 20.18 4.74 2.32
CA SER A 30 21.14 5.85 2.48
C SER A 30 20.86 6.76 3.68
N LYS A 31 19.63 6.71 4.22
CA LYS A 31 19.20 7.46 5.41
C LYS A 31 19.31 6.65 6.70
N GLY A 32 19.81 5.40 6.65
CA GLY A 32 19.99 4.54 7.81
C GLY A 32 18.79 3.65 8.16
N TYR A 33 17.76 3.62 7.31
CA TYR A 33 16.65 2.67 7.42
C TYR A 33 17.05 1.29 6.88
N ALA A 34 16.30 0.24 7.23
CA ALA A 34 16.45 -1.11 6.68
C ALA A 34 15.87 -1.27 5.27
N GLY A 35 15.24 -0.23 4.73
CA GLY A 35 14.69 -0.17 3.38
C GLY A 35 13.28 0.42 3.37
N ALA A 36 12.36 -0.22 2.63
CA ALA A 36 11.00 0.30 2.42
C ALA A 36 9.93 -0.80 2.51
N LEU A 37 8.77 -0.45 3.05
CA LEU A 37 7.52 -1.21 2.91
C LEU A 37 6.64 -0.48 1.89
N PHE A 38 6.17 -1.22 0.90
CA PHE A 38 5.20 -0.75 -0.08
C PHE A 38 3.83 -1.29 0.27
N ILE A 39 2.83 -0.42 0.23
CA ILE A 39 1.45 -0.75 0.59
C ILE A 39 0.55 -0.26 -0.53
N GLU A 40 -0.29 -1.16 -1.04
CA GLU A 40 -1.36 -0.82 -1.96
C GLU A 40 -2.69 -1.28 -1.36
N THR A 41 -3.68 -0.40 -1.37
CA THR A 41 -5.07 -0.74 -1.02
C THR A 41 -5.96 -0.42 -2.22
N ALA A 42 -6.25 -1.45 -3.01
CA ALA A 42 -7.04 -1.38 -4.23
C ALA A 42 -8.48 -1.81 -3.94
N LEU A 43 -9.38 -0.84 -3.79
CA LEU A 43 -10.77 -1.10 -3.40
C LEU A 43 -11.75 -1.08 -4.58
N LEU A 44 -11.37 -0.54 -5.73
CA LEU A 44 -12.26 -0.51 -6.88
C LEU A 44 -12.23 -1.86 -7.61
N ARG A 45 -13.38 -2.54 -7.66
CA ARG A 45 -13.59 -3.63 -8.62
C ARG A 45 -13.58 -3.02 -10.02
N GLY A 46 -12.57 -3.37 -10.81
CA GLY A 46 -12.40 -2.79 -12.14
C GLY A 46 -13.67 -2.91 -12.99
N SER A 47 -13.93 -1.87 -13.77
CA SER A 47 -14.98 -1.77 -14.77
C SER A 47 -14.73 -2.76 -15.91
N GLY A 48 -14.89 -4.06 -15.64
CA GLY A 48 -15.04 -5.05 -16.69
C GLY A 48 -16.39 -4.84 -17.37
N GLY A 49 -16.38 -4.46 -18.65
CA GLY A 49 -17.56 -4.20 -19.47
C GLY A 49 -18.61 -5.30 -19.33
N GLY A 50 -19.71 -4.95 -18.66
CA GLY A 50 -20.81 -5.84 -18.35
C GLY A 50 -21.99 -5.02 -17.86
N GLY A 51 -22.48 -4.12 -18.71
CA GLY A 51 -23.80 -3.53 -18.52
C GLY A 51 -24.82 -4.65 -18.50
N GLY A 52 -25.30 -5.02 -17.31
CA GLY A 52 -26.30 -6.06 -17.18
C GLY A 52 -26.34 -6.66 -15.79
N ALA A 53 -27.22 -6.10 -14.95
CA ALA A 53 -27.98 -6.78 -13.88
C ALA A 53 -27.26 -7.66 -12.83
N GLY A 54 -25.94 -7.87 -12.89
CA GLY A 54 -25.19 -8.77 -12.01
C GLY A 54 -24.58 -8.11 -10.78
N ALA A 55 -24.40 -6.77 -10.80
CA ALA A 55 -23.92 -6.02 -9.63
C ALA A 55 -24.92 -6.05 -8.45
N ALA A 56 -26.17 -6.44 -8.71
CA ALA A 56 -27.23 -6.53 -7.71
C ALA A 56 -27.22 -7.84 -6.88
N MET A 57 -26.32 -8.79 -7.15
CA MET A 57 -26.33 -10.11 -6.50
C MET A 57 -25.30 -10.28 -5.38
N THR A 58 -24.44 -9.29 -5.11
CA THR A 58 -23.35 -9.42 -4.12
C THR A 58 -23.49 -8.52 -2.89
N GLY A 59 -24.62 -7.85 -2.69
CA GLY A 59 -24.88 -7.08 -1.46
C GLY A 59 -23.94 -5.89 -1.23
N LEU A 60 -23.30 -5.36 -2.28
CA LEU A 60 -22.50 -4.15 -2.19
C LEU A 60 -23.41 -2.94 -2.34
N GLY A 61 -23.40 -2.02 -1.37
CA GLY A 61 -24.03 -0.72 -1.46
C GLY A 61 -23.42 0.20 -2.54
N ASP A 62 -23.18 1.46 -2.19
CA ASP A 62 -22.94 2.54 -3.15
C ASP A 62 -21.50 2.55 -3.71
N ALA A 63 -21.21 1.60 -4.60
CA ALA A 63 -19.96 1.49 -5.37
C ALA A 63 -19.61 2.76 -6.18
N SER A 64 -20.55 3.70 -6.36
CA SER A 64 -20.30 4.98 -7.02
C SER A 64 -19.26 5.82 -6.28
N LYS A 65 -19.13 5.65 -4.95
CA LYS A 65 -18.14 6.35 -4.11
C LYS A 65 -16.70 5.95 -4.39
N LEU A 66 -16.49 4.80 -5.05
CA LEU A 66 -15.16 4.27 -5.34
C LEU A 66 -14.73 4.55 -6.79
N LEU A 67 -15.67 4.91 -7.67
CA LEU A 67 -15.38 5.24 -9.06
C LEU A 67 -14.50 6.49 -9.16
N GLY A 68 -13.54 6.48 -10.08
CA GLY A 68 -12.65 7.63 -10.34
C GLY A 68 -11.45 7.75 -9.39
N ARG A 69 -11.25 6.81 -8.46
CA ARG A 69 -10.06 6.80 -7.59
C ARG A 69 -8.83 6.28 -8.34
N HIS A 70 -7.71 7.00 -8.28
CA HIS A 70 -6.43 6.47 -8.74
C HIS A 70 -5.90 5.43 -7.75
N GLY A 71 -5.23 4.41 -8.29
CA GLY A 71 -4.39 3.51 -7.52
C GLY A 71 -3.25 4.31 -6.88
N VAL A 72 -3.00 4.02 -5.60
CA VAL A 72 -1.93 4.63 -4.83
C VAL A 72 -1.08 3.52 -4.22
N LEU A 73 0.23 3.62 -4.45
CA LEU A 73 1.23 2.79 -3.79
C LEU A 73 1.93 3.65 -2.75
N ASP A 74 1.58 3.44 -1.48
CA ASP A 74 2.29 4.05 -0.37
C ASP A 74 3.68 3.40 -0.23
N ALA A 75 4.69 4.21 0.07
CA ALA A 75 6.03 3.75 0.39
C ALA A 75 6.46 4.35 1.72
N VAL A 76 6.62 3.51 2.73
CA VAL A 76 7.01 3.93 4.09
C VAL A 76 8.39 3.36 4.44
N PRO A 77 9.23 4.11 5.18
CA PRO A 77 10.56 3.64 5.57
C PRO A 77 10.44 2.45 6.51
N LEU A 78 11.39 1.51 6.46
CA LEU A 78 11.51 0.45 7.46
C LEU A 78 12.57 0.83 8.49
N PRO A 79 12.23 1.08 9.76
CA PRO A 79 13.22 1.27 10.83
C PRO A 79 14.28 0.14 10.86
N SER A 80 15.53 0.50 11.13
CA SER A 80 16.63 -0.47 11.25
C SER A 80 16.68 -1.17 12.62
N ALA A 81 15.95 -0.64 13.60
CA ALA A 81 15.69 -1.23 14.90
C ALA A 81 14.32 -0.75 15.40
N ILE A 82 13.69 -1.52 16.28
CA ILE A 82 12.55 -1.06 17.07
C ILE A 82 13.11 -0.43 18.34
N GLU A 83 12.62 0.74 18.73
CA GLU A 83 13.01 1.36 19.99
C GLU A 83 12.64 0.43 21.17
N GLY A 84 13.64 0.04 21.97
CA GLY A 84 13.45 -0.82 23.15
C GLY A 84 13.58 -2.32 22.91
N ASP A 85 13.94 -2.77 21.71
CA ASP A 85 14.30 -4.16 21.41
C ASP A 85 15.83 -4.33 21.41
N ASP A 86 16.31 -5.19 22.31
CA ASP A 86 17.71 -5.56 22.54
C ASP A 86 18.26 -6.62 21.56
N GLY A 87 17.51 -6.91 20.48
CA GLY A 87 18.07 -7.47 19.25
C GLY A 87 17.56 -8.85 18.86
N ALA A 88 16.28 -9.16 19.04
CA ALA A 88 15.77 -10.51 18.79
C ALA A 88 15.03 -10.72 17.46
N LEU A 89 14.41 -9.70 16.84
CA LEU A 89 13.61 -9.88 15.62
C LEU A 89 13.95 -8.89 14.50
N ASP A 90 14.09 -9.42 13.28
CA ASP A 90 14.10 -8.59 12.07
C ASP A 90 12.74 -7.89 11.94
N LEU A 91 12.74 -6.56 11.86
CA LEU A 91 11.51 -5.77 11.74
C LEU A 91 10.66 -6.20 10.53
N VAL A 92 11.29 -6.65 9.44
CA VAL A 92 10.55 -7.19 8.29
C VAL A 92 9.78 -8.44 8.68
N GLU A 93 10.38 -9.34 9.44
CA GLU A 93 9.73 -10.55 9.92
C GLU A 93 8.58 -10.23 10.89
N ALA A 94 8.82 -9.31 11.83
CA ALA A 94 7.79 -8.85 12.78
C ALA A 94 6.59 -8.21 12.05
N LEU A 95 6.85 -7.32 11.07
CA LEU A 95 5.83 -6.70 10.24
C LEU A 95 5.04 -7.75 9.45
N MET A 96 5.71 -8.64 8.73
CA MET A 96 5.04 -9.67 7.93
C MET A 96 4.21 -10.62 8.81
N THR A 97 4.72 -10.97 10.00
CA THR A 97 3.98 -11.79 10.97
C THR A 97 2.72 -11.06 11.47
N ARG A 98 2.85 -9.78 11.81
CA ARG A 98 1.71 -8.97 12.20
C ARG A 98 0.69 -8.85 11.07
N PHE A 99 1.10 -8.55 9.84
CA PHE A 99 0.19 -8.48 8.70
C PHE A 99 -0.56 -9.79 8.47
N ARG A 100 0.11 -10.96 8.56
CA ARG A 100 -0.57 -12.26 8.46
C ARG A 100 -1.67 -12.40 9.51
N LEU A 101 -1.39 -12.02 10.75
CA LEU A 101 -2.36 -12.07 11.85
C LEU A 101 -3.55 -11.16 11.57
N GLU A 102 -3.28 -9.88 11.29
CA GLU A 102 -4.33 -8.87 11.10
C GLU A 102 -5.18 -9.20 9.86
N PHE A 103 -4.59 -9.64 8.74
CA PHE A 103 -5.34 -10.11 7.57
C PHE A 103 -6.21 -11.35 7.86
N THR A 104 -5.74 -12.28 8.70
CA THR A 104 -6.52 -13.46 9.09
C THR A 104 -7.73 -13.09 9.96
N ASN A 105 -7.63 -11.98 10.71
CA ASN A 105 -8.66 -11.51 11.63
C ASN A 105 -9.51 -10.35 11.06
N ALA A 106 -9.17 -9.84 9.87
CA ALA A 106 -9.77 -8.62 9.34
C ALA A 106 -11.23 -8.80 8.88
N GLU A 107 -11.60 -10.01 8.48
CA GLU A 107 -12.93 -10.30 7.94
C GLU A 107 -13.69 -11.35 8.76
N SER A 108 -14.99 -11.44 8.47
CA SER A 108 -15.88 -12.40 9.10
C SER A 108 -15.34 -13.82 9.04
N GLU A 109 -15.59 -14.57 10.12
CA GLU A 109 -15.31 -16.01 10.19
C GLU A 109 -15.97 -16.83 9.06
N TRP A 110 -16.94 -16.25 8.37
CA TRP A 110 -17.72 -16.85 7.29
C TRP A 110 -17.38 -16.27 5.91
N ALA A 111 -16.31 -15.48 5.80
CA ALA A 111 -15.83 -14.93 4.53
C ALA A 111 -15.53 -16.04 3.51
N GLN A 112 -15.89 -15.80 2.25
CA GLN A 112 -15.81 -16.82 1.19
C GLN A 112 -14.36 -17.23 0.91
N ASN A 113 -13.42 -16.30 1.08
CA ASN A 113 -11.99 -16.46 0.84
C ASN A 113 -11.20 -16.64 2.14
N ARG A 114 -11.82 -17.03 3.26
CA ARG A 114 -11.11 -17.21 4.56
C ARG A 114 -9.91 -18.16 4.48
N LYS A 115 -9.96 -19.19 3.63
CA LYS A 115 -8.83 -20.11 3.36
C LYS A 115 -7.64 -19.42 2.69
N HIS A 116 -7.88 -18.29 2.05
CA HIS A 116 -6.93 -17.42 1.38
C HIS A 116 -6.89 -16.02 2.03
N ALA A 117 -7.26 -15.91 3.31
CA ALA A 117 -7.27 -14.64 4.04
C ALA A 117 -5.90 -13.94 4.01
N CYS A 118 -4.81 -14.68 3.82
CA CYS A 118 -3.51 -14.10 3.51
C CYS A 118 -2.78 -14.99 2.49
N VAL A 119 -2.36 -14.40 1.37
CA VAL A 119 -1.61 -15.09 0.33
C VAL A 119 -0.18 -14.55 0.26
N ASP A 120 0.79 -15.46 0.17
CA ASP A 120 2.19 -15.12 -0.07
C ASP A 120 2.41 -14.83 -1.57
N VAL A 121 2.57 -13.55 -1.89
CA VAL A 121 2.66 -13.07 -3.28
C VAL A 121 3.97 -13.48 -3.93
N VAL A 122 5.06 -13.58 -3.16
CA VAL A 122 6.38 -13.98 -3.67
C VAL A 122 6.34 -15.44 -4.09
N LYS A 123 5.82 -16.33 -3.24
CA LYS A 123 5.66 -17.76 -3.55
C LYS A 123 4.66 -18.01 -4.68
N GLY A 124 3.65 -17.14 -4.81
CA GLY A 124 2.64 -17.23 -5.85
C GLY A 124 3.06 -16.70 -7.23
N GLY A 125 4.31 -16.24 -7.40
CA GLY A 125 4.81 -15.76 -8.70
C GLY A 125 4.51 -14.28 -8.99
N GLY A 126 4.14 -13.51 -7.98
CA GLY A 126 3.85 -12.08 -8.10
C GLY A 126 2.36 -11.75 -8.15
N LEU A 127 2.06 -10.45 -8.09
CA LEU A 127 0.70 -9.93 -7.91
C LEU A 127 -0.28 -10.47 -8.95
N ARG A 128 0.07 -10.41 -10.24
CA ARG A 128 -0.81 -10.83 -11.35
C ARG A 128 -1.17 -12.32 -11.36
N HIS A 129 -0.31 -13.15 -10.76
CA HIS A 129 -0.51 -14.59 -10.66
C HIS A 129 -1.39 -14.96 -9.46
N VAL A 130 -1.34 -14.17 -8.38
CA VAL A 130 -2.06 -14.45 -7.13
C VAL A 130 -3.47 -13.90 -7.11
N ILE A 131 -3.71 -12.71 -7.67
CA ILE A 131 -5.04 -12.09 -7.68
C ILE A 131 -5.53 -11.94 -9.13
N PRO A 132 -6.76 -12.37 -9.47
CA PRO A 132 -7.36 -12.06 -10.77
C PRO A 132 -7.65 -10.55 -10.93
N PRO A 133 -7.89 -10.05 -12.15
CA PRO A 133 -8.35 -8.67 -12.33
C PRO A 133 -9.71 -8.46 -11.65
N ASN A 134 -10.03 -7.21 -11.30
CA ASN A 134 -11.31 -6.77 -10.73
C ASN A 134 -11.64 -7.24 -9.31
N PHE A 135 -10.68 -7.80 -8.57
CA PHE A 135 -10.81 -8.04 -7.14
C PHE A 135 -10.30 -6.84 -6.34
N ALA A 136 -10.97 -6.54 -5.22
CA ALA A 136 -10.43 -5.62 -4.23
C ALA A 136 -9.40 -6.35 -3.36
N TYR A 137 -8.30 -5.68 -3.04
CA TYR A 137 -7.23 -6.27 -2.25
C TYR A 137 -6.41 -5.24 -1.48
N VAL A 138 -5.74 -5.71 -0.44
CA VAL A 138 -4.61 -5.03 0.21
C VAL A 138 -3.36 -5.85 -0.05
N HIS A 139 -2.32 -5.20 -0.56
CA HIS A 139 -1.02 -5.80 -0.83
C HIS A 139 0.07 -5.05 -0.07
N VAL A 140 0.91 -5.80 0.64
CA VAL A 140 2.08 -5.27 1.35
C VAL A 140 3.33 -5.99 0.89
N GLU A 141 4.40 -5.24 0.62
CA GLU A 141 5.64 -5.78 0.07
C GLU A 141 6.86 -5.10 0.70
N ALA A 142 7.75 -5.87 1.31
CA ALA A 142 8.98 -5.35 1.90
C ALA A 142 10.14 -5.48 0.90
N ASN A 143 10.90 -4.38 0.74
CA ASN A 143 12.14 -4.33 -0.04
C ASN A 143 12.02 -4.88 -1.47
N ALA A 144 10.87 -4.65 -2.11
CA ALA A 144 10.56 -4.99 -3.51
C ALA A 144 10.74 -6.47 -3.91
N SER A 145 10.82 -7.40 -2.94
CA SER A 145 10.89 -8.87 -3.18
C SER A 145 11.20 -9.70 -1.93
N LYS A 146 11.60 -9.12 -0.80
CA LYS A 146 11.99 -9.87 0.41
C LYS A 146 10.80 -10.32 1.28
N GLY A 147 9.58 -10.04 0.84
CA GLY A 147 8.34 -10.45 1.48
C GLY A 147 7.17 -9.76 0.79
N GLY A 148 6.07 -10.48 0.59
CA GLY A 148 4.89 -9.96 -0.08
C GLY A 148 3.65 -10.71 0.40
N LEU A 149 2.69 -10.00 0.97
CA LEU A 149 1.44 -10.57 1.44
C LEU A 149 0.27 -9.83 0.81
N LEU A 150 -0.77 -10.58 0.45
CA LEU A 150 -2.00 -10.04 -0.09
C LEU A 150 -3.20 -10.57 0.68
N HIS A 151 -4.17 -9.69 0.92
CA HIS A 151 -5.49 -10.00 1.44
C HIS A 151 -6.53 -9.56 0.41
N VAL A 152 -7.47 -10.45 0.08
CA VAL A 152 -8.62 -10.12 -0.77
C VAL A 152 -9.66 -9.46 0.12
N VAL A 153 -10.14 -8.28 -0.28
CA VAL A 153 -11.17 -7.54 0.45
C VAL A 153 -12.54 -7.93 -0.11
N GLU A 154 -13.40 -8.51 0.73
CA GLU A 154 -14.77 -8.89 0.40
C GLU A 154 -15.73 -7.73 0.67
N ASP A 155 -15.68 -7.16 1.87
CA ASP A 155 -16.51 -6.02 2.27
C ASP A 155 -15.79 -4.68 2.07
N VAL A 156 -15.84 -4.22 0.83
CA VAL A 156 -15.16 -2.99 0.40
C VAL A 156 -15.73 -1.73 1.06
N GLU A 157 -16.99 -1.76 1.51
CA GLU A 157 -17.67 -0.58 2.05
C GLU A 157 -17.29 -0.28 3.48
N GLU A 158 -17.09 -1.34 4.26
CA GLU A 158 -16.65 -1.25 5.63
C GLU A 158 -15.11 -1.25 5.75
N TRP A 159 -14.39 -1.58 4.67
CA TRP A 159 -12.93 -1.69 4.71
C TRP A 159 -12.24 -0.33 4.98
N PRO A 160 -11.45 -0.22 6.07
CA PRO A 160 -10.72 1.00 6.35
C PRO A 160 -9.51 1.13 5.40
N GLN A 161 -9.49 2.17 4.57
CA GLN A 161 -8.37 2.42 3.66
C GLN A 161 -7.02 2.58 4.38
N SER A 162 -7.02 3.00 5.64
CA SER A 162 -5.82 3.14 6.47
C SER A 162 -5.35 1.85 7.12
N PHE A 163 -6.07 0.72 6.98
CA PHE A 163 -5.78 -0.55 7.64
C PHE A 163 -4.28 -0.88 7.67
N ALA A 164 -3.65 -0.97 6.50
CA ALA A 164 -2.26 -1.42 6.43
C ALA A 164 -1.26 -0.42 7.02
N LEU A 165 -1.56 0.88 6.91
CA LEU A 165 -0.77 1.94 7.54
C LEU A 165 -0.91 1.93 9.07
N GLU A 166 -2.08 1.56 9.60
CA GLU A 166 -2.30 1.39 11.03
C GLU A 166 -1.57 0.18 11.59
N VAL A 167 -1.61 -0.95 10.88
CA VAL A 167 -0.82 -2.13 11.22
C VAL A 167 0.68 -1.80 11.25
N TYR A 168 1.18 -1.13 10.21
CA TYR A 168 2.57 -0.66 10.17
C TYR A 168 2.90 0.27 11.33
N GLY A 169 2.04 1.26 11.61
CA GLY A 169 2.24 2.23 12.68
C GLY A 169 2.30 1.59 14.06
N GLY A 170 1.44 0.60 14.31
CA GLY A 170 1.42 -0.17 15.55
C GLY A 170 2.71 -0.98 15.76
N VAL A 171 3.23 -1.62 14.72
CA VAL A 171 4.52 -2.36 14.79
C VAL A 171 5.69 -1.42 15.01
N CYS A 172 5.65 -0.21 14.44
CA CYS A 172 6.69 0.81 14.64
C CYS A 172 6.55 1.56 15.98
N GLY A 173 5.61 1.19 16.84
CA GLY A 173 5.41 1.82 18.15
C GLY A 173 4.84 3.24 18.10
N HIS A 174 4.21 3.64 16.99
CA HIS A 174 3.56 4.95 16.92
C HIS A 174 2.29 5.00 17.77
N ASP A 175 2.09 6.10 18.51
CA ASP A 175 0.87 6.35 19.24
C ASP A 175 -0.34 6.41 18.27
N PRO A 176 -1.36 5.55 18.42
CA PRO A 176 -2.49 5.50 17.50
C PRO A 176 -3.21 6.84 17.38
N ASN A 177 -3.43 7.55 18.51
CA ASN A 177 -4.17 8.81 18.50
C ASN A 177 -3.47 9.88 17.67
N ARG A 178 -2.14 9.99 17.79
CA ARG A 178 -1.32 10.90 17.00
C ARG A 178 -1.26 10.50 15.52
N TRP A 179 -1.09 9.20 15.25
CA TRP A 179 -1.06 8.66 13.89
C TRP A 179 -2.36 8.95 13.13
N HIS A 180 -3.52 8.66 13.74
CA HIS A 180 -4.83 8.91 13.14
C HIS A 180 -5.14 10.41 13.00
N ALA A 181 -4.83 11.22 14.02
CA ALA A 181 -5.14 12.65 14.00
C ALA A 181 -4.42 13.39 12.86
N HIS A 182 -3.12 13.10 12.67
CA HIS A 182 -2.32 13.74 11.63
C HIS A 182 -2.78 13.34 10.22
N ALA A 183 -2.97 12.04 9.96
CA ALA A 183 -3.44 11.54 8.67
C ALA A 183 -4.84 12.05 8.32
N THR A 184 -5.72 12.15 9.32
CA THR A 184 -7.11 12.58 9.13
C THR A 184 -7.23 14.08 8.89
N ALA A 185 -6.45 14.91 9.58
CA ALA A 185 -6.51 16.37 9.44
C ALA A 185 -6.07 16.83 8.04
N GLU A 186 -4.94 16.33 7.55
CA GLU A 186 -4.40 16.64 6.22
C GLU A 186 -5.32 16.14 5.11
N ARG A 187 -5.79 14.88 5.18
CA ARG A 187 -6.74 14.33 4.19
C ARG A 187 -8.05 15.11 4.13
N ARG A 188 -8.60 15.48 5.29
CA ARG A 188 -9.83 16.30 5.36
C ARG A 188 -9.61 17.72 4.85
N ALA A 189 -8.45 18.31 5.08
CA ALA A 189 -8.12 19.63 4.55
C ALA A 189 -8.03 19.59 3.01
N ALA A 190 -7.31 18.61 2.46
CA ALA A 190 -7.21 18.40 1.02
C ALA A 190 -8.57 18.14 0.37
N ALA A 191 -9.42 17.31 0.98
CA ALA A 191 -10.77 17.02 0.49
C ALA A 191 -11.68 18.28 0.44
N ARG A 192 -11.38 19.30 1.24
CA ARG A 192 -12.07 20.60 1.21
C ARG A 192 -11.43 21.60 0.25
N GLY A 193 -10.43 21.19 -0.54
CA GLY A 193 -9.69 22.06 -1.45
C GLY A 193 -8.77 23.05 -0.73
N ALA A 194 -8.42 22.81 0.54
CA ALA A 194 -7.44 23.65 1.22
C ALA A 194 -6.06 23.45 0.57
N PRO A 195 -5.27 24.53 0.41
CA PRO A 195 -3.90 24.40 -0.10
C PRO A 195 -3.04 23.58 0.88
N PRO A 196 -2.00 22.90 0.38
CA PRO A 196 -1.00 22.24 1.22
C PRO A 196 -0.41 23.21 2.26
N THR A 197 -0.18 22.73 3.48
CA THR A 197 0.45 23.53 4.53
C THR A 197 1.90 23.89 4.16
N GLN A 198 2.42 25.00 4.67
CA GLN A 198 3.82 25.37 4.43
C GLN A 198 4.80 24.30 4.92
N ALA A 199 4.45 23.59 6.01
CA ALA A 199 5.23 22.46 6.52
C ALA A 199 5.24 21.28 5.54
N LEU A 200 4.10 20.95 4.92
CA LEU A 200 4.02 19.92 3.90
C LEU A 200 4.82 20.29 2.64
N LEU A 201 4.73 21.55 2.18
CA LEU A 201 5.52 22.05 1.06
C LEU A 201 7.03 21.99 1.33
N ALA A 202 7.46 22.40 2.53
CA ALA A 202 8.86 22.30 2.94
C ALA A 202 9.33 20.85 3.01
N THR A 203 8.50 19.95 3.54
CA THR A 203 8.78 18.50 3.57
C THR A 203 8.94 17.93 2.17
N ALA A 204 8.03 18.28 1.25
CA ALA A 204 8.09 17.84 -0.14
C ALA A 204 9.34 18.38 -0.86
N ALA A 205 9.72 19.64 -0.63
CA ALA A 205 10.93 20.24 -1.19
C ALA A 205 12.20 19.55 -0.69
N ASN A 206 12.28 19.27 0.62
CA ASN A 206 13.39 18.53 1.21
C ASN A 206 13.49 17.10 0.68
N LEU A 207 12.36 16.41 0.54
CA LEU A 207 12.31 15.09 -0.07
C LEU A 207 12.83 15.13 -1.52
N ARG A 208 12.32 16.05 -2.35
CA ARG A 208 12.75 16.20 -3.74
C ARG A 208 14.26 16.45 -3.85
N SER A 209 14.79 17.36 -3.04
CA SER A 209 16.21 17.69 -3.05
C SER A 209 17.09 16.51 -2.63
N SER A 210 16.65 15.71 -1.66
CA SER A 210 17.44 14.61 -1.12
C SER A 210 17.28 13.29 -1.89
N PHE A 211 16.15 13.11 -2.59
CA PHE A 211 15.86 11.96 -3.43
C PHE A 211 16.45 12.08 -4.84
N SER A 212 16.76 13.28 -5.33
CA SER A 212 17.22 13.53 -6.71
C SER A 212 18.35 12.61 -7.20
N ARG A 213 19.31 12.26 -6.34
CA ARG A 213 20.43 11.35 -6.68
C ARG A 213 20.03 9.88 -6.86
N PHE A 214 18.84 9.52 -6.38
CA PHE A 214 18.28 8.18 -6.46
C PHE A 214 17.19 8.09 -7.52
N ASP A 215 16.75 9.23 -8.07
CA ASP A 215 15.72 9.28 -9.08
C ASP A 215 16.19 8.58 -10.36
N TRP A 216 15.56 7.46 -10.67
CA TRP A 216 15.94 6.65 -11.82
C TRP A 216 15.65 7.36 -13.15
N VAL A 217 14.65 8.25 -13.17
CA VAL A 217 14.28 8.98 -14.39
C VAL A 217 15.40 9.95 -14.77
N GLU A 218 16.01 10.63 -13.80
CA GLU A 218 17.17 11.49 -14.06
C GLU A 218 18.38 10.66 -14.48
N ALA A 219 18.59 9.48 -13.87
CA ALA A 219 19.68 8.59 -14.25
C ALA A 219 19.58 8.08 -15.70
N THR A 220 18.36 7.94 -16.26
CA THR A 220 18.16 7.56 -17.67
C THR A 220 18.38 8.68 -18.68
N LYS A 221 18.42 9.95 -18.24
CA LYS A 221 18.71 11.09 -19.13
C LYS A 221 20.21 11.28 -19.38
N GLU A 222 21.05 10.71 -18.52
CA GLU A 222 22.52 10.83 -18.57
C GLU A 222 23.20 9.67 -19.31
N SER A 223 22.43 8.69 -19.81
CA SER A 223 22.87 7.48 -20.52
C SER A 223 22.42 7.45 -21.98
#